data_AF-A0A9D8EME6-F1
#
_entry.id   AF-A0A9D8EME6-F1
#
_cell.length_a   1.000
_cell.length_b   1.000
_cell.length_c   1.000
_cell.angle_alpha   90.00
_cell.angle_beta   90.00
_cell.angle_gamma   90.00
#
_symmetry.space_group_name_H-M   'P 1'
#
loop_
_entity.id
_entity.type
_entity.pdbx_description
1 polymer ?
#
loop_
_entity_poly.entity_id
_entity_poly.type
_entity_poly.pdbx_seq_one_letter_code
_entity_poly.pdbx_strand_id
1 'polypeptide(L)'
;MINLEYLICQYQATDISLAIKSHRNRNQNPAFEIIDEGDSFIWRFTGLQMGLEEEMEDDVRVNHMDFYIGMDDLASQIDEFPNTTANPVGLVDGLRVPINSIRPGGKPINWIGPVTRVEVSDISINIPPYRLRENTNDQIILNIDREFSRYPITSGANQTIREIHFGIEHNFDVSRAGTIRIPRIEFTLSENEYSEVLEALRNSVEFHLNL
;
A
#
# COMPACT_ATOMS: atom_id res chain seq x y z
N MET A 1 -8.94 -1.97 13.46
CA MET A 1 -7.87 -1.04 13.03
C MET A 1 -6.59 -1.82 13.05
N ILE A 2 -6.00 -2.06 11.89
CA ILE A 2 -4.77 -2.86 11.76
C ILE A 2 -3.57 -1.95 11.96
N ASN A 3 -2.67 -2.37 12.84
CA ASN A 3 -1.36 -1.73 12.96
C ASN A 3 -0.54 -2.07 11.72
N LEU A 4 0.02 -1.03 11.08
CA LEU A 4 0.90 -1.20 9.94
C LEU A 4 2.32 -1.43 10.44
N GLU A 5 3.06 -2.34 9.80
CA GLU A 5 4.48 -2.49 10.10
C GLU A 5 5.24 -1.27 9.55
N TYR A 6 4.98 -0.92 8.28
CA TYR A 6 5.46 0.31 7.68
C TYR A 6 4.69 0.76 6.42
N LEU A 7 4.83 2.05 6.13
CA LEU A 7 4.40 2.68 4.88
C LEU A 7 5.65 3.09 4.10
N ILE A 8 5.65 2.96 2.77
CA ILE A 8 6.56 3.64 1.85
C ILE A 8 5.73 4.26 0.73
N CYS A 9 5.32 5.51 0.91
CA CYS A 9 4.98 6.29 -0.29
C CYS A 9 6.29 6.61 -0.99
N GLN A 10 6.43 6.36 -2.30
CA GLN A 10 7.55 6.83 -3.10
C GLN A 10 6.98 7.49 -4.36
N TYR A 11 6.56 8.74 -4.21
CA TYR A 11 6.17 9.51 -5.38
C TYR A 11 7.40 9.78 -6.24
N GLN A 12 7.36 9.50 -7.53
CA GLN A 12 8.46 9.77 -8.48
C GLN A 12 7.92 10.55 -9.67
N ALA A 13 7.87 11.88 -9.56
CA ALA A 13 7.64 12.72 -10.74
C ALA A 13 8.73 13.77 -10.88
N THR A 14 9.31 13.80 -12.08
CA THR A 14 10.27 14.79 -12.58
C THR A 14 11.54 15.00 -11.74
N ASP A 15 11.44 15.41 -10.47
CA ASP A 15 12.57 15.80 -9.61
C ASP A 15 12.39 15.45 -8.11
N ILE A 16 11.30 14.78 -7.68
CA ILE A 16 11.03 14.53 -6.25
C ILE A 16 10.77 13.03 -6.01
N SER A 17 11.59 12.40 -5.16
CA SER A 17 11.29 11.14 -4.48
C SER A 17 10.84 11.42 -3.05
N LEU A 18 9.54 11.34 -2.78
CA LEU A 18 9.01 11.53 -1.43
C LEU A 18 8.82 10.18 -0.77
N ALA A 19 9.77 9.77 0.09
CA ALA A 19 9.63 8.60 0.94
C ALA A 19 8.86 8.96 2.23
N ILE A 20 7.61 8.51 2.40
CA ILE A 20 7.00 8.50 3.74
C ILE A 20 7.33 7.18 4.37
N LYS A 21 8.17 7.18 5.40
CA LYS A 21 8.53 5.99 6.17
C LYS A 21 7.87 6.08 7.54
N SER A 22 6.72 5.42 7.71
CA SER A 22 6.15 5.20 9.05
C SER A 22 6.56 3.82 9.57
N HIS A 23 6.89 3.69 10.85
CA HIS A 23 7.46 2.48 11.42
C HIS A 23 7.03 2.27 12.87
N ARG A 24 6.48 1.10 13.17
CA ARG A 24 6.04 0.70 14.53
C ARG A 24 7.14 0.88 15.60
N ASN A 25 8.36 0.40 15.32
CA ASN A 25 9.54 0.51 16.20
C ASN A 25 10.13 1.93 16.37
N ARG A 26 9.57 2.99 15.76
CA ARG A 26 10.06 4.37 15.89
C ARG A 26 9.13 5.29 16.69
N ASN A 27 8.30 4.73 17.58
CA ASN A 27 7.24 5.44 18.31
C ASN A 27 6.19 6.10 17.39
N GLN A 28 6.06 5.60 16.16
CA GLN A 28 4.98 5.98 15.26
C GLN A 28 3.89 4.92 15.38
N ASN A 29 2.62 5.34 15.31
CA ASN A 29 1.46 4.45 15.37
C ASN A 29 0.71 4.48 14.03
N PRO A 30 1.34 4.05 12.92
CA PRO A 30 0.65 3.99 11.65
C PRO A 30 -0.44 2.92 11.71
N ALA A 31 -1.62 3.29 11.21
CA ALA A 31 -2.79 2.43 11.30
C ALA A 31 -3.57 2.45 10.00
N PHE A 32 -4.16 1.29 9.69
CA PHE A 32 -5.07 1.07 8.60
C PHE A 32 -6.46 0.77 9.15
N GLU A 33 -7.45 1.50 8.63
CA GLU A 33 -8.86 1.32 8.95
C GLU A 33 -9.70 1.25 7.68
N ILE A 34 -10.75 0.43 7.73
CA ILE A 34 -11.75 0.31 6.68
C ILE A 34 -13.06 0.82 7.27
N ILE A 35 -13.68 1.79 6.59
CA ILE A 35 -14.91 2.44 7.00
C ILE A 35 -15.97 2.12 5.97
N ASP A 36 -17.07 1.52 6.41
CA ASP A 36 -18.26 1.27 5.60
C ASP A 36 -19.11 2.55 5.59
N GLU A 37 -19.30 3.14 4.40
CA GLU A 37 -20.16 4.30 4.17
C GLU A 37 -21.52 3.93 3.52
N GLY A 38 -21.81 2.63 3.40
CA GLY A 38 -23.06 2.08 2.89
C GLY A 38 -23.03 1.75 1.40
N ASP A 39 -22.61 2.68 0.54
CA ASP A 39 -22.45 2.46 -0.91
C ASP A 39 -20.97 2.33 -1.35
N SER A 40 -20.07 2.58 -0.42
CA SER A 40 -18.63 2.61 -0.63
C SER A 40 -17.88 2.27 0.65
N PHE A 41 -16.60 1.94 0.48
CA PHE A 41 -15.68 1.61 1.56
C PHE A 41 -14.49 2.53 1.50
N ILE A 42 -14.23 3.26 2.58
CA ILE A 42 -13.04 4.09 2.71
C ILE A 42 -11.94 3.29 3.38
N TRP A 43 -10.83 3.14 2.68
CA TRP A 43 -9.57 2.64 3.22
C TRP A 43 -8.73 3.82 3.68
N ARG A 44 -8.55 3.98 4.99
CA ARG A 44 -7.81 5.12 5.55
C ARG A 44 -6.53 4.67 6.22
N PHE A 45 -5.46 5.36 5.88
CA PHE A 45 -4.15 5.26 6.50
C PHE A 45 -3.89 6.50 7.36
N THR A 46 -3.63 6.28 8.65
CA THR A 46 -3.42 7.33 9.66
C THR A 46 -2.11 7.12 10.43
N GLY A 47 -1.74 8.08 11.28
CA GLY A 47 -0.52 7.99 12.08
C GLY A 47 0.77 8.07 11.24
N LEU A 48 0.67 8.61 10.03
CA LEU A 48 1.75 8.71 9.06
C LEU A 48 2.66 9.89 9.39
N GLN A 49 3.97 9.71 9.23
CA GLN A 49 4.96 10.76 9.38
C GLN A 49 5.84 10.82 8.15
N MET A 50 6.06 12.04 7.65
CA MET A 50 6.99 12.33 6.56
C MET A 50 8.37 11.71 6.83
N GLY A 51 8.86 10.94 5.86
CA GLY A 51 10.28 10.59 5.83
C GLY A 51 11.11 11.73 5.24
N LEU A 52 12.36 11.44 4.94
CA LEU A 52 13.26 12.40 4.30
C LEU A 52 12.99 12.41 2.78
N GLU A 53 13.09 13.59 2.18
CA GLU A 53 13.17 13.70 0.72
C GLU A 53 14.46 13.01 0.25
N GLU A 54 14.36 12.16 -0.77
CA GLU A 54 15.50 11.46 -1.36
C GLU A 54 15.73 11.99 -2.79
N GLU A 55 16.99 12.12 -3.20
CA GLU A 55 17.32 12.44 -4.59
C GLU A 55 16.96 11.26 -5.49
N MET A 56 16.42 11.53 -6.69
CA MET A 56 16.03 10.47 -7.60
C MET A 56 17.27 9.74 -8.15
N GLU A 57 17.20 8.41 -8.22
CA GLU A 57 18.07 7.63 -9.11
C GLU A 57 17.55 7.76 -10.56
N ASP A 58 18.43 7.64 -11.57
CA ASP A 58 18.23 7.95 -13.00
C ASP A 58 17.08 7.19 -13.72
N ASP A 59 16.25 6.43 -13.01
CA ASP A 59 15.22 5.55 -13.56
C ASP A 59 13.81 6.15 -13.30
N VAL A 60 13.23 6.80 -14.32
CA VAL A 60 11.90 7.40 -14.25
C VAL A 60 10.84 6.28 -14.26
N ARG A 61 10.24 5.99 -13.09
CA ARG A 61 9.10 5.07 -12.99
C ARG A 61 7.79 5.83 -12.91
N VAL A 62 6.70 5.12 -13.22
CA VAL A 62 5.34 5.59 -12.95
C VAL A 62 5.20 5.83 -11.44
N ASN A 63 4.56 6.92 -11.07
CA ASN A 63 4.25 7.27 -9.69
C ASN A 63 3.65 6.06 -8.94
N HIS A 64 4.34 5.60 -7.90
CA HIS A 64 3.91 4.47 -7.10
C HIS A 64 3.81 4.79 -5.60
N MET A 65 2.92 4.11 -4.89
CA MET A 65 2.82 4.23 -3.45
C MET A 65 2.60 2.85 -2.84
N ASP A 66 3.50 2.49 -1.91
CA ASP A 66 3.64 1.14 -1.38
C ASP A 66 3.24 1.09 0.12
N PHE A 67 2.42 0.11 0.49
CA PHE A 67 2.00 -0.15 1.88
C PHE A 67 2.31 -1.59 2.23
N TYR A 68 2.69 -1.84 3.49
CA TYR A 68 3.02 -3.18 3.94
C TYR A 68 2.28 -3.53 5.22
N ILE A 69 1.63 -4.70 5.22
CA ILE A 69 0.96 -5.27 6.38
C ILE A 69 1.57 -6.63 6.66
N GLY A 70 1.98 -6.89 7.91
CA GLY A 70 2.42 -8.22 8.31
C GLY A 70 1.30 -9.24 8.14
N MET A 71 1.60 -10.40 7.55
CA MET A 71 0.60 -11.46 7.32
C MET A 71 -0.08 -11.91 8.62
N ASP A 72 0.67 -12.01 9.72
CA ASP A 72 0.12 -12.42 11.02
C ASP A 72 -0.86 -11.36 11.57
N ASP A 73 -0.51 -10.07 11.43
CA ASP A 73 -1.39 -8.97 11.83
C ASP A 73 -2.67 -8.95 10.98
N LEU A 74 -2.56 -9.16 9.67
CA LEU A 74 -3.72 -9.27 8.77
C LEU A 74 -4.58 -10.48 9.10
N ALA A 75 -3.99 -11.67 9.23
CA ALA A 75 -4.69 -12.91 9.51
C ALA A 75 -5.49 -12.84 10.82
N SER A 76 -4.98 -12.10 11.81
CA SER A 76 -5.68 -11.91 13.09
C SER A 76 -6.91 -11.00 13.01
N GLN A 77 -7.06 -10.21 11.95
CA GLN A 77 -8.07 -9.13 11.86
C GLN A 77 -8.92 -9.18 10.59
N ILE A 78 -8.59 -10.02 9.60
CA ILE A 78 -9.29 -10.09 8.31
C ILE A 78 -10.79 -10.39 8.46
N ASP A 79 -11.17 -11.17 9.48
CA ASP A 79 -12.56 -11.50 9.78
C ASP A 79 -13.33 -10.34 10.44
N GLU A 80 -12.64 -9.32 10.94
CA GLU A 80 -13.24 -8.10 11.49
C GLU A 80 -13.56 -7.06 10.41
N PHE A 81 -13.13 -7.29 9.17
CA PHE A 81 -13.39 -6.36 8.08
C PHE A 81 -14.88 -6.30 7.74
N PRO A 82 -15.40 -5.13 7.35
CA PRO A 82 -16.78 -5.01 6.90
C PRO A 82 -17.09 -6.04 5.81
N ASN A 83 -18.22 -6.74 5.95
CA ASN A 83 -18.68 -7.64 4.90
C ASN A 83 -19.28 -6.83 3.75
N THR A 84 -19.25 -7.42 2.56
CA THR A 84 -19.86 -6.86 1.33
C THR A 84 -20.89 -7.85 0.80
N THR A 85 -21.91 -7.35 0.10
CA THR A 85 -22.90 -8.18 -0.58
C THR A 85 -22.58 -8.41 -2.05
N ALA A 86 -21.64 -7.65 -2.59
CA ALA A 86 -21.11 -7.86 -3.93
C ALA A 86 -20.32 -9.18 -4.00
N ASN A 87 -20.45 -9.85 -5.15
CA ASN A 87 -19.60 -10.99 -5.47
C ASN A 87 -18.41 -10.48 -6.29
N PRO A 88 -17.17 -10.89 -5.99
CA PRO A 88 -16.00 -10.50 -6.76
C PRO A 88 -16.18 -10.99 -8.21
N VAL A 89 -16.08 -10.07 -9.18
CA VAL A 89 -16.39 -10.37 -10.60
C VAL A 89 -15.21 -11.07 -11.28
N GLY A 90 -14.00 -10.92 -10.73
CA GLY A 90 -12.85 -11.75 -11.03
C GLY A 90 -11.55 -11.01 -10.76
N LEU A 91 -10.69 -11.61 -9.93
CA LEU A 91 -9.33 -11.10 -9.75
C LEU A 91 -8.54 -11.30 -11.05
N VAL A 92 -7.93 -10.24 -11.55
CA VAL A 92 -6.93 -10.36 -12.61
C VAL A 92 -5.60 -10.70 -11.95
N ASP A 93 -5.20 -11.97 -12.02
CA ASP A 93 -3.84 -12.38 -11.72
C ASP A 93 -2.89 -11.67 -12.70
N GLY A 94 -2.20 -10.67 -12.19
CA GLY A 94 -1.22 -9.85 -12.88
C GLY A 94 0.17 -10.47 -12.97
N LEU A 95 1.07 -9.65 -13.52
CA LEU A 95 2.45 -9.97 -13.88
C LEU A 95 3.19 -10.79 -12.81
N ARG A 96 3.90 -11.83 -13.25
CA ARG A 96 4.92 -12.49 -12.43
C ARG A 96 6.14 -11.58 -12.37
N VAL A 97 6.34 -10.88 -11.24
CA VAL A 97 7.55 -10.08 -11.04
C VAL A 97 8.76 -11.01 -10.90
N PRO A 98 9.93 -10.69 -11.50
CA PRO A 98 11.11 -11.52 -11.35
C PRO A 98 11.52 -11.69 -9.88
N ILE A 99 11.79 -12.94 -9.50
CA ILE A 99 12.30 -13.32 -8.18
C ILE A 99 13.69 -12.68 -7.99
N ASN A 100 13.94 -12.07 -6.83
CA ASN A 100 15.19 -11.37 -6.44
C ASN A 100 15.41 -9.96 -7.03
N SER A 101 14.36 -9.18 -7.24
CA SER A 101 14.52 -7.74 -7.51
C SER A 101 14.96 -6.99 -6.24
N ILE A 102 15.79 -5.96 -6.40
CA ILE A 102 16.15 -5.02 -5.32
C ILE A 102 15.35 -3.74 -5.57
N ARG A 103 14.51 -3.30 -4.63
CA ARG A 103 13.80 -2.01 -4.70
C ARG A 103 14.73 -0.86 -4.24
N PRO A 104 14.42 0.40 -4.61
CA PRO A 104 15.06 1.59 -4.05
C PRO A 104 15.12 1.51 -2.51
N GLY A 105 16.23 1.94 -1.92
CA GLY A 105 16.51 1.72 -0.50
C GLY A 105 17.10 0.34 -0.16
N GLY A 106 17.42 -0.49 -1.16
CA GLY A 106 18.20 -1.73 -0.99
C GLY A 106 17.40 -2.92 -0.46
N LYS A 107 16.06 -2.87 -0.45
CA LYS A 107 15.21 -3.98 0.01
C LYS A 107 15.24 -5.11 -1.03
N PRO A 108 15.75 -6.32 -0.71
CA PRO A 108 15.59 -7.47 -1.57
C PRO A 108 14.14 -7.96 -1.50
N ILE A 109 13.55 -8.25 -2.66
CA ILE A 109 12.16 -8.69 -2.76
C ILE A 109 12.11 -10.12 -3.24
N ASN A 110 11.43 -10.92 -2.44
CA ASN A 110 11.12 -12.30 -2.72
C ASN A 110 9.60 -12.43 -2.83
N TRP A 111 9.11 -12.17 -4.04
CA TRP A 111 7.70 -12.28 -4.40
C TRP A 111 7.16 -13.69 -4.20
N ILE A 112 5.93 -13.78 -3.71
CA ILE A 112 5.22 -15.03 -3.45
C ILE A 112 3.91 -15.05 -4.25
N GLY A 113 3.92 -15.75 -5.38
CA GLY A 113 2.73 -15.95 -6.20
C GLY A 113 2.42 -14.76 -7.14
N PRO A 114 1.21 -14.76 -7.75
CA PRO A 114 0.76 -13.68 -8.62
C PRO A 114 0.50 -12.38 -7.85
N VAL A 115 0.55 -11.27 -8.59
CA VAL A 115 0.14 -9.92 -8.16
C VAL A 115 -1.31 -9.72 -8.56
N THR A 116 -2.21 -9.47 -7.62
CA THR A 116 -3.60 -9.13 -7.93
C THR A 116 -3.69 -7.66 -8.31
N ARG A 117 -4.44 -7.33 -9.37
CA ARG A 117 -4.66 -5.95 -9.81
C ARG A 117 -6.15 -5.61 -9.74
N VAL A 118 -6.47 -4.50 -9.09
CA VAL A 118 -7.83 -3.95 -8.97
C VAL A 118 -7.81 -2.51 -9.45
N GLU A 119 -8.73 -2.16 -10.35
CA GLU A 119 -8.96 -0.76 -10.73
C GLU A 119 -9.78 -0.10 -9.63
N VAL A 120 -9.36 1.08 -9.17
CA VAL A 120 -10.06 1.80 -8.10
C VAL A 120 -10.61 3.12 -8.62
N SER A 121 -11.78 3.49 -8.12
CA SER A 121 -12.54 4.63 -8.63
C SER A 121 -11.96 5.99 -8.25
N ASP A 122 -11.40 6.14 -7.05
CA ASP A 122 -10.96 7.43 -6.51
C ASP A 122 -9.90 7.27 -5.40
N ILE A 123 -8.95 8.20 -5.34
CA ILE A 123 -7.93 8.25 -4.30
C ILE A 123 -7.66 9.68 -3.81
N SER A 124 -7.64 9.85 -2.49
CA SER A 124 -7.31 11.10 -1.83
C SER A 124 -6.02 10.99 -1.03
N ILE A 125 -4.98 11.71 -1.47
CA ILE A 125 -3.68 11.69 -0.81
C ILE A 125 -3.32 13.09 -0.28
N ASN A 126 -3.13 13.19 1.02
CA ASN A 126 -2.68 14.41 1.68
C ASN A 126 -1.40 14.14 2.48
N ILE A 127 -0.26 14.62 1.97
CA ILE A 127 1.06 14.38 2.58
C ILE A 127 1.79 15.72 2.77
N PRO A 128 1.54 16.46 3.85
CA PRO A 128 2.08 17.81 3.99
C PRO A 128 3.62 17.85 4.00
N PRO A 129 4.25 18.84 3.34
CA PRO A 129 3.65 20.03 2.75
C PRO A 129 3.14 19.80 1.32
N TYR A 130 3.01 18.58 0.84
CA TYR A 130 2.54 18.25 -0.50
C TYR A 130 1.05 17.88 -0.52
N ARG A 131 0.39 18.21 -1.62
CA ARG A 131 -0.90 17.69 -2.02
C ARG A 131 -0.73 17.00 -3.34
N LEU A 132 -1.13 15.74 -3.37
CA LEU A 132 -1.22 14.93 -4.58
C LEU A 132 -2.67 15.01 -5.05
N ARG A 133 -2.88 15.32 -6.32
CA ARG A 133 -4.19 15.25 -6.97
C ARG A 133 -4.08 14.29 -8.13
N GLU A 134 -5.14 13.57 -8.42
CA GLU A 134 -5.24 12.81 -9.67
C GLU A 134 -5.03 13.78 -10.84
N ASN A 135 -4.11 13.41 -11.72
CA ASN A 135 -3.90 14.10 -12.99
C ASN A 135 -4.28 13.10 -14.08
N THR A 136 -5.12 13.53 -15.01
CA THR A 136 -5.61 12.79 -16.19
C THR A 136 -6.79 11.82 -15.97
N ASN A 137 -7.30 11.26 -17.08
CA ASN A 137 -8.29 10.18 -17.13
C ASN A 137 -7.64 8.79 -17.03
N ASP A 138 -6.42 8.69 -16.50
CA ASP A 138 -5.72 7.42 -16.37
C ASP A 138 -6.37 6.57 -15.26
N GLN A 139 -6.32 5.25 -15.44
CA GLN A 139 -6.84 4.31 -14.44
C GLN A 139 -5.96 4.37 -13.18
N ILE A 140 -6.57 4.27 -12.00
CA ILE A 140 -5.86 4.07 -10.74
C ILE A 140 -5.81 2.57 -10.51
N ILE A 141 -4.62 2.00 -10.47
CA ILE A 141 -4.45 0.56 -10.29
C ILE A 141 -3.91 0.29 -8.90
N LEU A 142 -4.65 -0.48 -8.10
CA LEU A 142 -4.21 -1.07 -6.85
C LEU A 142 -3.65 -2.46 -7.12
N ASN A 143 -2.34 -2.62 -6.92
CA ASN A 143 -1.67 -3.91 -6.92
C ASN A 143 -1.64 -4.47 -5.51
N ILE A 144 -1.91 -5.77 -5.36
CA ILE A 144 -1.83 -6.49 -4.09
C ILE A 144 -0.95 -7.70 -4.31
N ASP A 145 0.09 -7.85 -3.52
CA ASP A 145 1.01 -8.95 -3.63
C ASP A 145 1.55 -9.41 -2.28
N ARG A 146 2.21 -10.56 -2.30
CA ARG A 146 2.77 -11.21 -1.12
C ARG A 146 4.27 -11.21 -1.25
N GLU A 147 4.96 -10.77 -0.22
CA GLU A 147 6.41 -10.71 -0.21
C GLU A 147 6.97 -11.35 1.05
N PHE A 148 8.16 -11.93 0.93
CA PHE A 148 9.05 -12.10 2.06
C PHE A 148 9.91 -10.85 2.22
N SER A 149 9.89 -10.29 3.43
CA SER A 149 10.70 -9.13 3.81
C SER A 149 11.69 -9.51 4.91
N ARG A 150 12.91 -8.98 4.83
CA ARG A 150 13.90 -9.11 5.90
C ARG A 150 13.83 -7.85 6.75
N TYR A 151 13.21 -7.95 7.92
CA TYR A 151 13.02 -6.79 8.79
C TYR A 151 13.16 -7.16 10.30
N PRO A 152 13.71 -6.27 11.16
CA PRO A 152 14.33 -4.97 10.84
C PRO A 152 15.65 -5.08 10.08
N ILE A 153 15.84 -4.17 9.10
CA ILE A 153 17.12 -3.91 8.44
C ILE A 153 18.24 -3.67 9.48
N THR A 154 17.89 -3.22 10.70
CA THR A 154 18.82 -2.85 11.77
C THR A 154 19.15 -3.93 12.81
N SER A 155 18.47 -5.09 12.87
CA SER A 155 18.68 -6.04 13.98
C SER A 155 19.68 -7.15 13.71
N GLY A 156 20.18 -7.30 12.48
CA GLY A 156 21.08 -8.42 12.13
C GLY A 156 20.45 -9.80 12.32
N ALA A 157 19.16 -9.87 12.64
CA ALA A 157 18.40 -11.10 12.75
C ALA A 157 17.89 -11.45 11.35
N ASN A 158 18.28 -12.62 10.84
CA ASN A 158 17.77 -13.21 9.59
C ASN A 158 16.30 -13.64 9.70
N GLN A 159 15.43 -12.86 10.34
CA GLN A 159 14.01 -13.14 10.35
C GLN A 159 13.40 -12.64 9.05
N THR A 160 12.81 -13.60 8.33
CA THR A 160 12.07 -13.34 7.10
C THR A 160 10.60 -13.31 7.51
N ILE A 161 9.98 -12.14 7.45
CA ILE A 161 8.54 -11.98 7.73
C ILE A 161 7.78 -12.04 6.41
N ARG A 162 6.55 -12.56 6.45
CA ARG A 162 5.62 -12.57 5.32
C ARG A 162 4.75 -11.32 5.41
N GLU A 163 4.64 -10.57 4.32
CA GLU A 163 3.90 -9.30 4.25
C GLU A 163 2.91 -9.34 3.07
N ILE A 164 1.74 -8.68 3.19
CA ILE A 164 1.04 -8.12 2.02
C ILE A 164 1.79 -6.84 1.67
N HIS A 165 2.02 -6.62 0.38
CA HIS A 165 2.30 -5.32 -0.18
C HIS A 165 1.11 -4.82 -1.02
N PHE A 166 0.79 -3.53 -0.87
CA PHE A 166 -0.18 -2.82 -1.69
C PHE A 166 0.56 -1.74 -2.46
N GLY A 167 0.50 -1.74 -3.79
CA GLY A 167 1.15 -0.74 -4.65
C GLY A 167 0.13 -0.01 -5.51
N ILE A 168 0.00 1.32 -5.40
CA ILE A 168 -0.87 2.08 -6.32
C ILE A 168 -0.06 2.66 -7.46
N GLU A 169 -0.53 2.43 -8.67
CA GLU A 169 -0.03 3.05 -9.88
C GLU A 169 -1.04 4.07 -10.39
N HIS A 170 -0.68 5.35 -10.36
CA HIS A 170 -1.46 6.42 -10.99
C HIS A 170 -0.65 7.70 -11.16
N ASN A 171 -0.93 8.49 -12.19
CA ASN A 171 -0.26 9.76 -12.41
C ASN A 171 -0.82 10.87 -11.51
N PHE A 172 -0.12 11.21 -10.43
CA PHE A 172 -0.53 12.33 -9.58
C PHE A 172 0.16 13.65 -9.95
N ASP A 173 -0.60 14.75 -9.91
CA ASP A 173 -0.10 16.11 -9.83
C ASP A 173 0.31 16.46 -8.40
N VAL A 174 1.58 16.77 -8.21
CA VAL A 174 2.10 17.24 -6.92
C VAL A 174 2.19 18.76 -6.87
N SER A 175 1.64 19.31 -5.81
CA SER A 175 1.71 20.74 -5.49
C SER A 175 2.04 20.94 -4.01
N ARG A 176 2.72 22.05 -3.67
CA ARG A 176 2.91 22.43 -2.28
C ARG A 176 1.60 22.96 -1.68
N ALA A 177 1.11 22.32 -0.63
CA ALA A 177 0.08 22.80 0.27
C ALA A 177 0.70 23.71 1.35
N GLY A 178 0.29 24.98 1.39
CA GLY A 178 0.79 25.98 2.34
C GLY A 178 0.39 25.78 3.82
N THR A 179 -0.31 24.69 4.16
CA THR A 179 -0.71 24.38 5.55
C THR A 179 -0.28 22.97 5.94
N ILE A 180 0.36 22.84 7.09
CA ILE A 180 0.70 21.56 7.74
C ILE A 180 -0.62 20.93 8.21
N ARG A 181 -1.04 19.86 7.55
CA ARG A 181 -2.07 18.93 8.05
C ARG A 181 -1.39 17.65 8.55
N ILE A 182 -2.13 16.78 9.21
CA ILE A 182 -1.64 15.43 9.52
C ILE A 182 -1.62 14.64 8.19
N PRO A 183 -0.52 13.96 7.85
CA PRO A 183 -0.49 13.13 6.66
C PRO A 183 -1.55 12.02 6.74
N ARG A 184 -2.30 11.85 5.66
CA ARG A 184 -3.42 10.92 5.55
C ARG A 184 -3.55 10.47 4.10
N ILE A 185 -3.80 9.18 3.91
CA ILE A 185 -4.11 8.60 2.62
C ILE A 185 -5.46 7.90 2.74
N GLU A 186 -6.36 8.15 1.80
CA GLU A 186 -7.70 7.57 1.74
C GLU A 186 -7.95 7.01 0.32
N PHE A 187 -8.50 5.81 0.25
CA PHE A 187 -9.04 5.23 -0.99
C PHE A 187 -10.54 5.11 -0.83
N THR A 188 -11.26 5.44 -1.89
CA THR A 188 -12.69 5.19 -1.95
C THR A 188 -12.90 4.02 -2.90
N LEU A 189 -13.43 2.92 -2.37
CA LEU A 189 -13.76 1.73 -3.14
C LEU A 189 -15.28 1.62 -3.23
N SER A 190 -15.83 1.43 -4.42
CA SER A 190 -17.19 0.94 -4.59
C SER A 190 -17.35 -0.45 -3.96
N GLU A 191 -18.58 -0.88 -3.71
CA GLU A 191 -18.86 -2.20 -3.12
C GLU A 191 -18.23 -3.36 -3.93
N ASN A 192 -18.22 -3.26 -5.26
CA ASN A 192 -17.60 -4.25 -6.14
C ASN A 192 -16.07 -4.27 -6.01
N GLU A 193 -15.42 -3.09 -6.09
CA GLU A 193 -13.96 -2.98 -5.95
C GLU A 193 -13.51 -3.47 -4.58
N TYR A 194 -14.24 -3.10 -3.53
CA TYR A 194 -13.97 -3.59 -2.18
C TYR A 194 -14.11 -5.11 -2.08
N SER A 195 -15.10 -5.72 -2.74
CA SER A 195 -15.26 -7.17 -2.75
C SER A 195 -14.07 -7.90 -3.40
N GLU A 196 -13.50 -7.33 -4.46
CA GLU A 196 -12.32 -7.87 -5.12
C GLU A 196 -11.11 -7.77 -4.20
N VAL A 197 -10.88 -6.60 -3.61
CA VAL A 197 -9.76 -6.40 -2.69
C VAL A 197 -9.88 -7.32 -1.46
N LEU A 198 -11.06 -7.44 -0.87
CA LEU A 198 -11.29 -8.30 0.30
C LEU A 198 -11.03 -9.77 -0.02
N GLU A 199 -11.47 -10.24 -1.19
CA GLU A 199 -11.20 -11.60 -1.67
C GLU A 199 -9.70 -11.85 -1.87
N ALA A 200 -8.97 -10.89 -2.46
CA ALA A 200 -7.52 -10.98 -2.62
C ALA A 200 -6.78 -11.10 -1.28
N LEU A 201 -7.23 -10.35 -0.27
CA LEU A 201 -6.67 -10.41 1.08
C LEU A 201 -6.97 -11.74 1.78
N ARG A 202 -8.20 -12.24 1.69
CA ARG A 202 -8.58 -13.55 2.25
C ARG A 202 -7.77 -14.67 1.61
N ASN A 203 -7.62 -14.67 0.29
CA ASN A 203 -6.79 -15.63 -0.43
C ASN A 203 -5.31 -15.56 0.00
N SER A 204 -4.82 -14.38 0.32
CA SER A 204 -3.46 -14.20 0.82
C SER A 204 -3.28 -14.74 2.24
N VAL A 205 -4.26 -14.54 3.12
CA VAL A 205 -4.28 -15.12 4.47
C VAL A 205 -4.39 -16.63 4.42
N GLU A 206 -5.27 -17.18 3.60
CA GLU A 206 -5.40 -18.63 3.43
C GLU A 206 -4.09 -19.25 2.95
N PHE A 207 -3.44 -18.63 1.97
CA PHE A 207 -2.12 -19.05 1.51
C PHE A 207 -1.08 -19.02 2.63
N HIS A 208 -1.07 -17.98 3.47
CA HIS A 208 -0.15 -17.86 4.61
C HIS A 208 -0.36 -18.94 5.67
N LEU A 209 -1.61 -19.27 5.98
CA LEU A 209 -1.94 -20.27 7.01
C LEU A 209 -1.68 -21.72 6.57
N ASN A 210 -1.65 -21.98 5.26
CA ASN A 210 -1.41 -23.31 4.69
C ASN A 210 0.08 -23.63 4.40
N LEU A 211 1.00 -22.70 4.72
CA LEU A 211 2.46 -22.83 4.56
C LEU A 211 3.16 -22.96 5.91
#